data_AF-A0A9D2A7I2-F1
#
_entry.id   AF-A0A9D2A7I2-F1
#
_cell.length_a   1.000
_cell.length_b   1.000
_cell.length_c   1.000
_cell.angle_alpha   90.00
_cell.angle_beta   90.00
_cell.angle_gamma   90.00
#
_symmetry.space_group_name_H-M   'P 1'
#
loop_
_entity.id
_entity.type
_entity.pdbx_description
1 polymer ?
#
loop_
_entity_poly.entity_id
_entity_poly.type
_entity_poly.pdbx_seq_one_letter_code
_entity_poly.pdbx_strand_id
1 'polypeptide(L)'
;MICHNEKCRRNVESPLELYDGSWACPYCKHEMMSSFSSFSVTAENEELYTLSERSYYRWLTNASRRAPGGKKWLDKAVELCREAAQKGNPLAVTRLGFYYDKDYVEENRSEAVRCRIAYAYYSAVCYSDADLKTEEGVRRRYDWKEIRVQAARQMLEMLAFAPEEVAALDKFNFEFNRSRVKAKLGVEIDRSRVEPMKASKEEQAFSALYSCFSKQRAPLFGICRMTGEELKKLFKITVGNRFDAYRMAERGVFMGLAECSARGGMKDGGGMFTAMKNRRRTDEVLSSVEDDGYYCLYFFNESGGHRFFGKYGLSVIKKALEENRFGLVKRLVDDGGRMDYTFLDDDVYLYKTKMRNAKDAVRKLVSAVCEGDGR
;
A
#
# COMPACT_ATOMS: atom_id res chain seq x y z
N MET A 1 -8.49 -13.98 13.40
CA MET A 1 -7.12 -14.56 13.54
C MET A 1 -6.65 -14.37 14.97
N ILE A 2 -5.93 -15.31 15.58
CA ILE A 2 -5.47 -15.15 16.97
C ILE A 2 -4.11 -14.44 16.98
N CYS A 3 -3.95 -13.42 17.82
CA CYS A 3 -2.64 -12.79 18.02
C CYS A 3 -1.68 -13.76 18.74
N HIS A 4 -0.57 -14.12 18.10
CA HIS A 4 0.42 -15.06 18.65
C HIS A 4 1.30 -14.48 19.75
N ASN A 5 1.22 -13.17 20.01
CA ASN A 5 1.86 -12.58 21.18
C ASN A 5 1.25 -13.23 22.45
N GLU A 6 2.10 -13.89 23.24
CA GLU A 6 1.71 -14.64 24.44
C GLU A 6 0.90 -13.80 25.43
N LYS A 7 1.16 -12.50 25.50
CA LYS A 7 0.46 -11.56 26.39
C LYS A 7 -0.87 -11.08 25.83
N CYS A 8 -1.12 -11.26 24.53
CA CYS A 8 -2.33 -10.79 23.86
C CYS A 8 -3.34 -11.91 23.67
N ARG A 9 -3.02 -12.93 22.84
CA ARG A 9 -3.90 -14.07 22.48
C ARG A 9 -5.35 -13.70 22.10
N ARG A 10 -5.62 -12.44 21.76
CA ARG A 10 -6.96 -11.96 21.38
C ARG A 10 -7.29 -12.41 19.97
N ASN A 11 -8.57 -12.68 19.74
CA ASN A 11 -9.09 -12.80 18.38
C ASN A 11 -9.11 -11.42 17.74
N VAL A 12 -8.41 -11.28 16.63
CA VAL A 12 -8.32 -10.10 15.80
C VAL A 12 -9.22 -10.32 14.59
N GLU A 13 -10.31 -9.56 14.50
CA GLU A 13 -11.21 -9.58 13.35
C GLU A 13 -10.58 -8.90 12.14
N SER A 14 -9.92 -7.76 12.35
CA SER A 14 -9.25 -7.00 11.30
C SER A 14 -7.90 -6.50 11.83
N PRO A 15 -6.77 -7.01 11.31
CA PRO A 15 -5.45 -6.50 11.67
C PRO A 15 -5.25 -5.07 11.18
N LEU A 16 -4.31 -4.35 11.78
CA LEU A 16 -3.77 -3.13 11.20
C LEU A 16 -2.93 -3.54 10.01
N GLU A 17 -3.18 -2.98 8.84
CA GLU A 17 -2.37 -3.22 7.67
C GLU A 17 -1.61 -1.95 7.32
N LEU A 18 -0.29 -2.04 7.47
CA LEU A 18 0.64 -0.93 7.47
C LEU A 18 1.09 -0.58 6.04
N TYR A 19 1.70 0.58 5.90
CA TYR A 19 2.19 1.15 4.64
C TYR A 19 3.20 0.25 3.92
N ASP A 20 3.90 -0.61 4.65
CA ASP A 20 4.85 -1.59 4.11
C ASP A 20 4.21 -2.95 3.80
N GLY A 21 2.90 -3.10 4.06
CA GLY A 21 2.15 -4.34 3.89
C GLY A 21 2.09 -5.23 5.11
N SER A 22 2.89 -4.93 6.12
CA SER A 22 2.88 -5.73 7.34
C SER A 22 1.58 -5.58 8.11
N TRP A 23 1.22 -6.67 8.78
CA TRP A 23 0.04 -6.72 9.62
C TRP A 23 0.47 -6.55 11.06
N ALA A 24 -0.30 -5.84 11.85
CA ALA A 24 -0.08 -5.72 13.28
C ALA A 24 -1.39 -5.87 14.05
N CYS A 25 -1.27 -6.40 15.26
CA CYS A 25 -2.42 -6.59 16.13
C CYS A 25 -2.94 -5.21 16.60
N PRO A 26 -4.22 -4.87 16.39
CA PRO A 26 -4.74 -3.57 16.80
C PRO A 26 -4.67 -3.36 18.32
N TYR A 27 -4.68 -4.45 19.10
CA TYR A 27 -4.67 -4.43 20.56
C TYR A 27 -3.27 -4.32 21.17
N CYS A 28 -2.32 -5.15 20.72
CA CYS A 28 -0.97 -5.21 21.32
C CYS A 28 0.13 -4.62 20.43
N LYS A 29 -0.20 -4.21 19.19
CA LYS A 29 0.72 -3.63 18.20
C LYS A 29 1.85 -4.55 17.74
N HIS A 30 1.82 -5.82 18.16
CA HIS A 30 2.77 -6.82 17.73
C HIS A 30 2.52 -7.19 16.26
N GLU A 31 3.59 -7.38 15.51
CA GLU A 31 3.52 -7.79 14.11
C GLU A 31 2.87 -9.17 13.99
N MET A 32 2.07 -9.33 12.94
CA MET A 32 1.27 -10.51 12.64
C MET A 32 1.61 -11.11 11.27
N MET A 33 2.37 -10.45 10.40
CA MET A 33 2.71 -11.07 9.10
C MET A 33 3.70 -12.21 9.21
N SER A 34 4.55 -12.22 10.25
CA SER A 34 5.31 -13.42 10.65
C SER A 34 4.41 -14.57 11.13
N SER A 35 3.09 -14.38 11.19
CA SER A 35 2.11 -15.33 11.74
C SER A 35 1.38 -16.20 10.72
N PHE A 36 1.74 -16.21 9.43
CA PHE A 36 1.38 -17.34 8.56
C PHE A 36 2.26 -18.56 8.91
N SER A 37 2.32 -18.92 10.19
CA SER A 37 3.07 -20.05 10.71
C SER A 37 2.32 -21.37 10.53
N SER A 38 1.04 -21.30 10.17
CA SER A 38 0.24 -22.48 9.81
C SER A 38 -0.81 -22.10 8.77
N PHE A 39 -0.84 -22.82 7.66
CA PHE A 39 -1.89 -22.72 6.66
C PHE A 39 -2.92 -23.83 6.86
N SER A 40 -4.19 -23.48 6.76
CA SER A 40 -5.27 -24.46 6.78
C SER A 40 -6.33 -24.14 5.73
N VAL A 41 -6.86 -25.19 5.11
CA VAL A 41 -8.04 -25.10 4.25
C VAL A 41 -9.21 -25.69 5.00
N THR A 42 -10.22 -24.86 5.20
CA THR A 42 -11.51 -25.24 5.80
C THR A 42 -12.60 -25.04 4.76
N ALA A 43 -13.76 -25.69 4.92
CA ALA A 43 -14.88 -25.52 4.00
C ALA A 43 -15.30 -24.04 3.88
N GLU A 44 -15.27 -23.30 5.00
CA GLU A 44 -15.61 -21.87 5.05
C GLU A 44 -14.60 -21.01 4.27
N ASN A 45 -13.30 -21.19 4.49
CA ASN A 45 -12.30 -20.36 3.82
C ASN A 45 -12.12 -20.73 2.34
N GLU A 46 -12.38 -21.99 1.96
CA GLU A 46 -12.47 -22.44 0.58
C GLU A 46 -13.65 -21.81 -0.15
N GLU A 47 -14.82 -21.73 0.50
CA GLU A 47 -16.00 -21.08 -0.07
C GLU A 47 -15.77 -19.59 -0.29
N LEU A 48 -15.23 -18.89 0.72
CA LEU A 48 -14.86 -17.47 0.60
C LEU A 48 -13.90 -17.22 -0.56
N TYR A 49 -12.84 -18.04 -0.67
CA TYR A 49 -11.89 -17.93 -1.78
C TYR A 49 -12.56 -18.22 -3.14
N THR A 50 -13.42 -19.23 -3.21
CA THR A 50 -14.16 -19.56 -4.44
C THR A 50 -15.09 -18.41 -4.88
N LEU A 51 -15.76 -17.76 -3.92
CA LEU A 51 -16.60 -16.60 -4.18
C LEU A 51 -15.78 -15.37 -4.60
N SER A 52 -14.57 -15.21 -4.04
CA SER A 52 -13.61 -14.20 -4.47
C SER A 52 -13.24 -14.40 -5.94
N GLU A 53 -12.83 -15.60 -6.32
CA GLU A 53 -12.46 -15.95 -7.70
C GLU A 53 -13.60 -15.68 -8.68
N ARG A 54 -14.83 -16.12 -8.35
CA ARG A 54 -16.01 -15.85 -9.17
C ARG A 54 -16.28 -14.37 -9.34
N SER A 55 -16.10 -13.58 -8.28
CA SER A 55 -16.27 -12.12 -8.33
C SER A 55 -15.21 -11.47 -9.22
N TYR A 56 -13.96 -11.93 -9.12
CA TYR A 56 -12.85 -11.48 -9.97
C TYR A 56 -13.09 -11.80 -11.46
N TYR A 57 -13.50 -13.04 -11.78
CA TYR A 57 -13.84 -13.40 -13.16
C TYR A 57 -15.00 -12.58 -13.70
N ARG A 58 -16.03 -12.35 -12.89
CA ARG A 58 -17.16 -11.49 -13.27
C ARG A 58 -16.72 -10.05 -13.55
N TRP A 59 -15.77 -9.53 -12.79
CA TRP A 59 -15.16 -8.24 -13.08
C TRP A 59 -14.38 -8.28 -14.40
N LEU A 60 -13.56 -9.31 -14.63
CA LEU A 60 -12.76 -9.44 -15.86
C LEU A 60 -13.64 -9.48 -17.12
N THR A 61 -14.78 -10.16 -17.08
CA THR A 61 -15.69 -10.30 -18.21
C THR A 61 -16.72 -9.18 -18.31
N ASN A 62 -16.72 -8.22 -17.38
CA ASN A 62 -17.65 -7.09 -17.43
C ASN A 62 -17.18 -6.05 -18.46
N ALA A 63 -17.97 -5.82 -19.50
CA ALA A 63 -17.67 -4.84 -20.55
C ALA A 63 -17.45 -3.42 -19.99
N SER A 64 -18.12 -3.09 -18.88
CA SER A 64 -18.00 -1.81 -18.19
C SER A 64 -16.96 -1.81 -17.06
N ARG A 65 -16.06 -2.80 -16.98
CA ARG A 65 -15.08 -2.92 -15.88
C ARG A 65 -14.13 -1.71 -15.75
N ARG A 66 -13.89 -1.00 -16.85
CA ARG A 66 -13.08 0.24 -16.91
C ARG A 66 -13.91 1.51 -16.71
N ALA A 67 -15.25 1.41 -16.66
CA ALA A 67 -16.12 2.55 -16.41
C ALA A 67 -16.22 2.85 -14.89
N PRO A 68 -16.56 4.10 -14.49
CA PRO A 68 -16.81 4.44 -13.10
C PRO A 68 -17.90 3.54 -12.48
N GLY A 69 -17.60 2.90 -11.35
CA GLY A 69 -18.47 1.90 -10.71
C GLY A 69 -18.31 0.46 -11.23
N GLY A 70 -17.52 0.25 -12.28
CA GLY A 70 -17.19 -1.06 -12.84
C GLY A 70 -16.39 -1.97 -11.89
N LYS A 71 -15.79 -1.40 -10.84
CA LYS A 71 -14.95 -2.09 -9.84
C LYS A 71 -15.71 -2.77 -8.70
N LYS A 72 -17.03 -2.61 -8.60
CA LYS A 72 -17.83 -3.24 -7.53
C LYS A 72 -17.53 -4.74 -7.35
N TRP A 73 -17.33 -5.46 -8.46
CA TRP A 73 -16.99 -6.88 -8.43
C TRP A 73 -15.53 -7.15 -8.05
N LEU A 74 -14.61 -6.26 -8.40
CA LEU A 74 -13.22 -6.33 -7.98
C LEU A 74 -13.11 -6.07 -6.47
N ASP A 75 -13.76 -5.02 -5.96
CA ASP A 75 -13.77 -4.68 -4.53
C ASP A 75 -14.28 -5.87 -3.71
N LYS A 76 -15.40 -6.46 -4.15
CA LYS A 76 -15.95 -7.68 -3.53
C LYS A 76 -14.98 -8.86 -3.61
N ALA A 77 -14.28 -9.03 -4.73
CA ALA A 77 -13.30 -10.10 -4.87
C ALA A 77 -12.15 -9.93 -3.86
N VAL A 78 -11.63 -8.71 -3.72
CA VAL A 78 -10.55 -8.39 -2.79
C VAL A 78 -10.99 -8.59 -1.34
N GLU A 79 -12.19 -8.13 -0.96
CA GLU A 79 -12.74 -8.33 0.39
C GLU A 79 -12.85 -9.80 0.77
N LEU A 80 -13.50 -10.62 -0.07
CA LEU A 80 -13.63 -12.06 0.15
C LEU A 80 -12.27 -12.77 0.21
N CYS A 81 -11.32 -12.32 -0.61
CA CYS A 81 -9.95 -12.85 -0.60
C CYS A 81 -9.23 -12.51 0.71
N ARG A 82 -9.44 -11.31 1.26
CA ARG A 82 -8.89 -10.92 2.57
C ARG A 82 -9.44 -11.80 3.67
N GLU A 83 -10.75 -12.01 3.71
CA GLU A 83 -11.38 -12.86 4.73
C GLU A 83 -10.87 -14.31 4.67
N ALA A 84 -10.76 -14.87 3.46
CA ALA A 84 -10.20 -16.20 3.26
C ALA A 84 -8.73 -16.30 3.70
N ALA A 85 -7.92 -15.28 3.36
CA ALA A 85 -6.50 -15.22 3.77
C ALA A 85 -6.34 -15.08 5.29
N GLN A 86 -7.18 -14.26 5.95
CA GLN A 86 -7.20 -14.12 7.40
C GLN A 86 -7.57 -15.41 8.13
N LYS A 87 -8.32 -16.29 7.47
CA LYS A 87 -8.66 -17.64 7.94
C LYS A 87 -7.62 -18.70 7.55
N GLY A 88 -6.46 -18.30 7.03
CA GLY A 88 -5.32 -19.19 6.77
C GLY A 88 -5.32 -19.89 5.41
N ASN A 89 -6.20 -19.52 4.48
CA ASN A 89 -6.23 -20.13 3.15
C ASN A 89 -5.00 -19.67 2.31
N PRO A 90 -4.08 -20.57 1.93
CA PRO A 90 -2.85 -20.17 1.25
C PRO A 90 -3.05 -19.68 -0.19
N LEU A 91 -4.08 -20.16 -0.89
CA LEU A 91 -4.42 -19.65 -2.22
C LEU A 91 -4.90 -18.21 -2.13
N ALA A 92 -5.71 -17.89 -1.10
CA ALA A 92 -6.15 -16.52 -0.85
C ALA A 92 -4.99 -15.60 -0.46
N VAL A 93 -4.03 -16.06 0.35
CA VAL A 93 -2.81 -15.31 0.68
C VAL A 93 -1.99 -15.02 -0.58
N THR A 94 -1.76 -16.03 -1.42
CA THR A 94 -1.07 -15.86 -2.71
C THR A 94 -1.84 -14.88 -3.61
N ARG A 95 -3.16 -15.00 -3.68
CA ARG A 95 -4.03 -14.15 -4.51
C ARG A 95 -4.08 -12.70 -4.03
N LEU A 96 -3.99 -12.44 -2.73
CA LEU A 96 -3.81 -11.07 -2.22
C LEU A 96 -2.50 -10.47 -2.68
N GLY A 97 -1.40 -11.24 -2.68
CA GLY A 97 -0.13 -10.81 -3.25
C GLY A 97 -0.29 -10.37 -4.71
N PHE A 98 -1.02 -11.15 -5.50
CA PHE A 98 -1.37 -10.81 -6.88
C PHE A 98 -2.21 -9.54 -7.00
N TYR A 99 -3.19 -9.34 -6.12
CA TYR A 99 -3.99 -8.12 -6.14
C TYR A 99 -3.14 -6.88 -5.78
N TYR A 100 -2.15 -6.98 -4.90
CA TYR A 100 -1.22 -5.88 -4.65
C TYR A 100 -0.29 -5.63 -5.85
N ASP A 101 0.33 -6.69 -6.39
CA ASP A 101 1.20 -6.63 -7.56
C ASP A 101 0.50 -5.97 -8.77
N LYS A 102 -0.75 -6.37 -9.05
CA LYS A 102 -1.54 -5.85 -10.19
C LYS A 102 -2.36 -4.59 -9.90
N ASP A 103 -2.14 -3.97 -8.74
CA ASP A 103 -2.77 -2.69 -8.37
C ASP A 103 -4.30 -2.75 -8.20
N TYR A 104 -4.82 -3.89 -7.73
CA TYR A 104 -6.27 -4.12 -7.57
C TYR A 104 -6.81 -3.85 -6.16
N VAL A 105 -5.94 -3.77 -5.16
CA VAL A 105 -6.36 -3.54 -3.76
C VAL A 105 -6.42 -2.06 -3.44
N GLU A 106 -5.36 -1.32 -3.78
CA GLU A 106 -5.19 0.08 -3.43
C GLU A 106 -4.34 0.75 -4.50
N GLU A 107 -5.00 1.36 -5.48
CA GLU A 107 -4.41 2.07 -6.63
C GLU A 107 -3.52 3.28 -6.26
N ASN A 108 -3.21 3.43 -4.99
CA ASN A 108 -2.65 4.62 -4.33
C ASN A 108 -1.31 4.34 -3.68
N ARG A 109 -0.89 3.08 -3.74
CA ARG A 109 0.40 2.64 -3.27
C ARG A 109 1.35 2.71 -4.44
N SER A 110 2.50 3.36 -4.23
CA SER A 110 3.57 3.36 -5.22
C SER A 110 3.91 1.93 -5.61
N GLU A 111 4.37 1.72 -6.86
CA GLU A 111 4.76 0.41 -7.36
C GLU A 111 5.72 -0.31 -6.39
N ALA A 112 6.64 0.44 -5.78
CA ALA A 112 7.58 -0.10 -4.81
C ALA A 112 6.90 -0.58 -3.53
N VAL A 113 5.96 0.19 -3.00
CA VAL A 113 5.17 -0.23 -1.85
C VAL A 113 4.37 -1.50 -2.19
N ARG A 114 3.68 -1.52 -3.34
CA ARG A 114 2.94 -2.70 -3.82
C ARG A 114 3.82 -3.93 -3.97
N CYS A 115 5.01 -3.77 -4.54
CA CYS A 115 6.00 -4.83 -4.68
C CYS A 115 6.44 -5.38 -3.32
N ARG A 116 6.67 -4.52 -2.31
CA ARG A 116 7.04 -4.96 -0.95
C ARG A 116 5.91 -5.77 -0.29
N ILE A 117 4.67 -5.29 -0.42
CA ILE A 117 3.48 -5.96 0.14
C ILE A 117 3.26 -7.31 -0.54
N ALA A 118 3.25 -7.32 -1.87
CA ALA A 118 3.05 -8.52 -2.66
C ALA A 118 4.15 -9.56 -2.40
N TYR A 119 5.41 -9.13 -2.30
CA TYR A 119 6.50 -9.99 -1.86
C TYR A 119 6.22 -10.63 -0.50
N ALA A 120 5.72 -9.88 0.48
CA ALA A 120 5.42 -10.44 1.80
C ALA A 120 4.37 -11.56 1.73
N TYR A 121 3.28 -11.35 0.98
CA TYR A 121 2.26 -12.38 0.77
C TYR A 121 2.81 -13.61 0.03
N TYR A 122 3.55 -13.40 -1.06
CA TYR A 122 4.09 -14.52 -1.83
C TYR A 122 5.14 -15.29 -1.05
N SER A 123 6.08 -14.58 -0.41
CA SER A 123 7.17 -15.19 0.35
C SER A 123 6.68 -15.95 1.58
N ALA A 124 5.59 -15.50 2.21
CA ALA A 124 4.95 -16.20 3.32
C ALA A 124 4.49 -17.61 2.93
N VAL A 125 3.94 -17.79 1.73
CA VAL A 125 3.54 -19.11 1.21
C VAL A 125 4.76 -19.85 0.67
N CYS A 126 5.51 -19.23 -0.25
CA CYS A 126 6.65 -19.82 -0.95
C CYS A 126 7.68 -20.41 0.02
N TYR A 127 8.06 -19.64 1.04
CA TYR A 127 9.11 -20.02 2.00
C TYR A 127 8.56 -20.62 3.29
N SER A 128 7.28 -20.99 3.36
CA SER A 128 6.74 -21.68 4.53
C SER A 128 7.38 -23.05 4.71
N ASP A 129 7.73 -23.38 5.96
CA ASP A 129 8.15 -24.73 6.39
C ASP A 129 7.01 -25.51 7.05
N ALA A 130 5.82 -24.90 7.17
CA ALA A 130 4.66 -25.54 7.76
C ALA A 130 3.95 -26.48 6.78
N ASP A 131 3.34 -27.52 7.32
CA ASP A 131 2.43 -28.40 6.57
C ASP A 131 1.06 -27.74 6.36
N LEU A 132 0.47 -27.99 5.19
CA LEU A 132 -0.90 -27.58 4.89
C LEU A 132 -1.89 -28.52 5.58
N LYS A 133 -2.68 -27.97 6.50
CA LYS A 133 -3.78 -28.71 7.14
C LYS A 133 -5.03 -28.60 6.26
N THR A 134 -5.64 -29.72 5.89
CA THR A 134 -6.93 -29.72 5.19
C THR A 134 -7.96 -30.34 6.11
N GLU A 135 -9.02 -29.60 6.42
CA GLU A 135 -10.11 -30.08 7.28
C GLU A 135 -11.11 -30.94 6.51
N GLU A 136 -11.87 -31.75 7.25
CA GLU A 136 -12.91 -32.61 6.69
C GLU A 136 -14.03 -31.75 6.07
N GLY A 137 -14.54 -32.16 4.90
CA GLY A 137 -15.58 -31.42 4.16
C GLY A 137 -15.08 -30.43 3.09
N VAL A 138 -13.76 -30.25 2.97
CA VAL A 138 -13.14 -29.53 1.84
C VAL A 138 -13.33 -30.33 0.54
N ARG A 139 -13.87 -29.70 -0.50
CA ARG A 139 -14.23 -30.42 -1.74
C ARG A 139 -13.06 -30.66 -2.66
N ARG A 140 -12.09 -29.75 -2.67
CA ARG A 140 -10.94 -29.79 -3.58
C ARG A 140 -9.75 -30.47 -2.92
N ARG A 141 -8.95 -31.16 -3.73
CA ARG A 141 -7.64 -31.66 -3.30
C ARG A 141 -6.60 -30.55 -3.47
N TYR A 142 -5.77 -30.34 -2.46
CA TYR A 142 -4.73 -29.34 -2.45
C TYR A 142 -3.36 -30.01 -2.47
N ASP A 143 -2.51 -29.62 -3.42
CA ASP A 143 -1.09 -29.98 -3.43
C ASP A 143 -0.29 -28.80 -2.87
N TRP A 144 0.29 -29.00 -1.69
CA TRP A 144 1.03 -27.94 -1.02
C TRP A 144 2.26 -27.48 -1.81
N LYS A 145 2.95 -28.41 -2.47
CA LYS A 145 4.12 -28.09 -3.29
C LYS A 145 3.71 -27.24 -4.49
N GLU A 146 2.61 -27.59 -5.15
CA GLU A 146 2.09 -26.82 -6.29
C GLU A 146 1.74 -25.37 -5.89
N ILE A 147 1.05 -25.19 -4.77
CA ILE A 147 0.67 -23.86 -4.25
C ILE A 147 1.92 -23.01 -3.97
N ARG A 148 2.94 -23.60 -3.33
CA ARG A 148 4.20 -22.91 -3.05
C ARG A 148 4.96 -22.55 -4.32
N VAL A 149 4.97 -23.43 -5.32
CA VAL A 149 5.58 -23.17 -6.63
C VAL A 149 4.82 -22.05 -7.37
N GLN A 150 3.50 -22.02 -7.29
CA GLN A 150 2.70 -20.93 -7.87
C GLN A 150 3.02 -19.59 -7.21
N ALA A 151 3.10 -19.54 -5.88
CA ALA A 151 3.51 -18.34 -5.16
C ALA A 151 4.94 -17.90 -5.52
N ALA A 152 5.88 -18.85 -5.63
CA ALA A 152 7.25 -18.58 -6.06
C ALA A 152 7.32 -17.98 -7.47
N ARG A 153 6.51 -18.51 -8.40
CA ARG A 153 6.43 -17.99 -9.77
C ARG A 153 5.96 -16.55 -9.80
N GLN A 154 4.83 -16.26 -9.13
CA GLN A 154 4.29 -14.89 -9.08
C GLN A 154 5.25 -13.91 -8.39
N MET A 155 5.94 -14.37 -7.33
CA MET A 155 6.97 -13.58 -6.66
C MET A 155 8.13 -13.24 -7.60
N LEU A 156 8.69 -14.22 -8.30
CA LEU A 156 9.83 -14.00 -9.19
C LEU A 156 9.44 -13.19 -10.42
N GLU A 157 8.23 -13.40 -10.97
CA GLU A 157 7.69 -12.57 -12.04
C GLU A 157 7.59 -11.10 -11.63
N MET A 158 7.07 -10.82 -10.42
CA MET A 158 7.03 -9.45 -9.88
C MET A 158 8.44 -8.89 -9.64
N LEU A 159 9.34 -9.67 -9.01
CA LEU A 159 10.71 -9.22 -8.71
C LEU A 159 11.57 -8.97 -9.97
N ALA A 160 11.27 -9.65 -11.08
CA ALA A 160 11.95 -9.44 -12.34
C ALA A 160 11.80 -8.01 -12.89
N PHE A 161 10.75 -7.30 -12.46
CA PHE A 161 10.39 -5.93 -12.84
C PHE A 161 10.27 -4.99 -11.63
N ALA A 162 10.79 -5.39 -10.47
CA ALA A 162 10.74 -4.57 -9.27
C ALA A 162 11.39 -3.20 -9.50
N PRO A 163 10.83 -2.11 -8.94
CA PRO A 163 11.45 -0.79 -8.98
C PRO A 163 12.89 -0.84 -8.44
N GLU A 164 13.77 0.00 -8.98
CA GLU A 164 15.19 0.03 -8.61
C GLU A 164 15.38 0.19 -7.09
N GLU A 165 14.58 1.04 -6.45
CA GLU A 165 14.58 1.23 -4.99
C GLU A 165 14.27 -0.05 -4.19
N VAL A 166 13.48 -0.96 -4.76
CA VAL A 166 13.15 -2.25 -4.15
C VAL A 166 14.24 -3.26 -4.49
N ALA A 167 14.65 -3.34 -5.75
CA ALA A 167 15.64 -4.29 -6.24
C ALA A 167 17.04 -4.09 -5.62
N ALA A 168 17.35 -2.87 -5.17
CA ALA A 168 18.59 -2.54 -4.46
C ALA A 168 18.70 -3.20 -3.07
N LEU A 169 17.60 -3.69 -2.49
CA LEU A 169 17.61 -4.40 -1.22
C LEU A 169 17.76 -5.91 -1.46
N ASP A 170 18.75 -6.55 -0.81
CA ASP A 170 19.06 -7.97 -0.98
C ASP A 170 17.84 -8.89 -0.88
N LYS A 171 16.93 -8.60 0.06
CA LYS A 171 15.73 -9.41 0.29
C LYS A 171 14.77 -9.43 -0.91
N PHE A 172 14.78 -8.42 -1.77
CA PHE A 172 13.96 -8.34 -2.97
C PHE A 172 14.76 -8.57 -4.26
N ASN A 173 16.04 -8.90 -4.16
CA ASN A 173 16.85 -9.19 -5.33
C ASN A 173 16.33 -10.45 -6.04
N PHE A 174 16.14 -10.36 -7.36
CA PHE A 174 15.59 -11.43 -8.18
C PHE A 174 16.48 -12.69 -8.16
N GLU A 175 17.79 -12.56 -8.38
CA GLU A 175 18.70 -13.71 -8.47
C GLU A 175 18.89 -14.40 -7.11
N PHE A 176 18.94 -13.60 -6.04
CA PHE A 176 18.95 -14.13 -4.67
C PHE A 176 17.70 -14.97 -4.39
N ASN A 177 16.51 -14.45 -4.69
CA ASN A 177 15.25 -15.17 -4.50
C ASN A 177 15.13 -16.38 -5.43
N ARG A 178 15.59 -16.29 -6.68
CA ARG A 178 15.60 -17.40 -7.64
C ARG A 178 16.46 -18.57 -7.12
N SER A 179 17.65 -18.27 -6.61
CA SER A 179 18.54 -19.27 -6.01
C SER A 179 17.91 -19.91 -4.77
N ARG A 180 17.28 -19.11 -3.91
CA ARG A 180 16.59 -19.58 -2.71
C ARG A 180 15.38 -20.46 -3.04
N VAL A 181 14.60 -20.11 -4.07
CA VAL A 181 13.48 -20.92 -4.57
C VAL A 181 13.98 -22.27 -5.11
N LYS A 182 15.06 -22.27 -5.91
CA LYS A 182 15.67 -23.51 -6.41
C LYS A 182 16.12 -24.43 -5.27
N ALA A 183 16.79 -23.87 -4.27
CA ALA A 183 17.22 -24.63 -3.09
C ALA A 183 16.05 -25.20 -2.28
N LYS A 184 14.98 -24.43 -2.08
CA LYS A 184 13.86 -24.80 -1.17
C LYS A 184 12.77 -25.65 -1.83
N LEU A 185 12.49 -25.42 -3.11
CA LEU A 185 11.39 -26.08 -3.83
C LEU A 185 11.87 -27.06 -4.92
N GLY A 186 13.16 -27.03 -5.26
CA GLY A 186 13.74 -27.88 -6.31
C GLY A 186 13.25 -27.52 -7.72
N VAL A 187 12.73 -26.31 -7.92
CA VAL A 187 12.24 -25.82 -9.21
C VAL A 187 13.09 -24.65 -9.70
N GLU A 188 13.36 -24.64 -11.00
CA GLU A 188 14.00 -23.52 -11.68
C GLU A 188 12.92 -22.72 -12.41
N ILE A 189 12.86 -21.42 -12.13
CA ILE A 189 11.90 -20.49 -12.72
C ILE A 189 12.70 -19.44 -13.46
N ASP A 190 12.38 -19.30 -14.75
CA ASP A 190 13.05 -18.34 -15.62
C ASP A 190 12.49 -16.93 -15.47
N ARG A 191 13.32 -15.95 -15.80
CA ARG A 191 12.93 -14.55 -15.81
C ARG A 191 11.87 -14.31 -16.89
N SER A 192 10.73 -13.76 -16.49
CA SER A 192 9.70 -13.32 -17.44
C SER A 192 10.27 -12.26 -18.39
N ARG A 193 9.89 -12.32 -19.67
CA ARG A 193 10.29 -11.37 -20.71
C ARG A 193 9.24 -10.31 -21.03
N VAL A 194 8.06 -10.40 -20.41
CA VAL A 194 6.95 -9.48 -20.68
C VAL A 194 6.85 -8.47 -19.55
N GLU A 195 7.22 -7.23 -19.84
CA GLU A 195 7.11 -6.13 -18.89
C GLU A 195 5.63 -5.77 -18.66
N PRO A 196 5.17 -5.64 -17.42
CA PRO A 196 3.81 -5.23 -17.13
C PRO A 196 3.58 -3.78 -17.58
N MET A 197 2.36 -3.48 -18.04
CA MET A 197 1.95 -2.12 -18.36
C MET A 197 1.97 -1.27 -17.07
N LYS A 198 2.84 -0.26 -16.99
CA LYS A 198 2.98 0.62 -15.82
C LYS A 198 2.11 1.86 -15.99
N ALA A 199 1.36 2.20 -14.93
CA ALA A 199 0.68 3.49 -14.85
C ALA A 199 1.71 4.61 -14.71
N SER A 200 1.47 5.74 -15.36
CA SER A 200 2.30 6.94 -15.25
C SER A 200 2.30 7.50 -13.82
N LYS A 201 3.31 8.29 -13.45
CA LYS A 201 3.44 8.84 -12.09
C LYS A 201 2.26 9.75 -11.72
N GLU A 202 1.78 10.53 -12.68
CA GLU A 202 0.60 11.36 -12.55
C GLU A 202 -0.68 10.56 -12.32
N GLU A 203 -0.84 9.39 -12.96
CA GLU A 203 -1.97 8.50 -12.71
C GLU A 203 -1.92 7.89 -11.30
N GLN A 204 -0.73 7.48 -10.85
CA GLN A 204 -0.52 6.96 -9.49
C GLN A 204 -0.85 8.03 -8.43
N ALA A 205 -0.35 9.25 -8.60
CA ALA A 205 -0.63 10.36 -7.69
C ALA A 205 -2.12 10.76 -7.71
N PHE A 206 -2.74 10.81 -8.90
CA PHE A 206 -4.16 11.12 -9.04
C PHE A 206 -5.02 10.10 -8.31
N SER A 207 -4.69 8.82 -8.49
CA SER A 207 -5.37 7.74 -7.82
C SER A 207 -5.28 7.89 -6.30
N ALA A 208 -4.07 8.16 -5.78
CA ALA A 208 -3.87 8.39 -4.35
C ALA A 208 -4.76 9.50 -3.79
N LEU A 209 -4.86 10.63 -4.47
CA LEU A 209 -5.76 11.72 -4.09
C LEU A 209 -7.24 11.33 -4.23
N TYR A 210 -7.62 10.61 -5.27
CA TYR A 210 -9.00 10.15 -5.48
C TYR A 210 -9.48 9.20 -4.37
N SER A 211 -8.59 8.35 -3.87
CA SER A 211 -8.90 7.39 -2.81
C SER A 211 -9.07 8.00 -1.41
N CYS A 212 -8.66 9.25 -1.22
CA CYS A 212 -8.94 10.00 0.00
C CYS A 212 -10.45 10.05 0.32
N PHE A 213 -11.31 9.85 -0.70
CA PHE A 213 -12.77 9.82 -0.55
C PHE A 213 -13.34 8.40 -0.36
N SER A 214 -12.48 7.38 -0.23
CA SER A 214 -12.93 6.03 0.10
C SER A 214 -13.62 5.99 1.47
N LYS A 215 -14.67 5.18 1.57
CA LYS A 215 -15.37 4.93 2.85
C LYS A 215 -14.57 4.00 3.76
N GLN A 216 -13.63 3.25 3.20
CA GLN A 216 -12.78 2.32 3.93
C GLN A 216 -11.33 2.59 3.58
N ARG A 217 -10.48 2.70 4.61
CA ARG A 217 -9.02 2.85 4.47
C ARG A 217 -8.61 4.00 3.54
N ALA A 218 -9.23 5.16 3.73
CA ALA A 218 -8.80 6.35 3.01
C ALA A 218 -7.38 6.73 3.45
N PRO A 219 -6.47 7.08 2.52
CA PRO A 219 -5.18 7.65 2.88
C PRO A 219 -5.33 8.82 3.84
N LEU A 220 -4.49 8.85 4.87
CA LEU A 220 -4.46 9.91 5.87
C LEU A 220 -3.56 11.05 5.40
N PHE A 221 -2.35 10.72 4.96
CA PHE A 221 -1.43 11.66 4.37
C PHE A 221 -0.43 10.95 3.47
N GLY A 222 0.20 11.69 2.58
CA GLY A 222 1.20 11.14 1.69
C GLY A 222 2.06 12.20 1.05
N ILE A 223 3.10 11.71 0.39
CA ILE A 223 4.11 12.50 -0.32
C ILE A 223 4.33 11.80 -1.65
N CYS A 224 4.28 12.57 -2.75
CA CYS A 224 4.60 12.10 -4.08
C CYS A 224 5.63 13.02 -4.72
N ARG A 225 6.71 12.45 -5.26
CA ARG A 225 7.70 13.21 -6.02
C ARG A 225 7.40 13.12 -7.51
N MET A 226 7.41 14.27 -8.18
CA MET A 226 7.00 14.39 -9.57
C MET A 226 7.86 15.46 -10.27
N THR A 227 8.06 15.32 -11.57
CA THR A 227 8.53 16.41 -12.42
C THR A 227 7.45 17.48 -12.58
N GLY A 228 7.83 18.68 -13.01
CA GLY A 228 6.86 19.73 -13.30
C GLY A 228 5.86 19.35 -14.40
N GLU A 229 6.32 18.62 -15.42
CA GLU A 229 5.45 18.09 -16.47
C GLU A 229 4.42 17.10 -15.92
N GLU A 230 4.84 16.11 -15.14
CA GLU A 230 3.95 15.13 -14.49
C GLU A 230 2.94 15.82 -13.56
N LEU A 231 3.39 16.82 -12.79
CA LEU A 231 2.53 17.60 -11.91
C LEU A 231 1.45 18.36 -12.70
N LYS A 232 1.82 19.01 -13.82
CA LYS A 232 0.86 19.68 -14.69
C LYS A 232 -0.12 18.70 -15.33
N LYS A 233 0.32 17.48 -15.68
CA LYS A 233 -0.56 16.41 -16.19
C LYS A 233 -1.54 15.92 -15.12
N LEU A 234 -1.09 15.71 -13.88
CA LEU A 234 -1.92 15.31 -12.75
C LEU A 234 -3.16 16.21 -12.59
N PHE A 235 -2.99 17.53 -12.65
CA PHE A 235 -4.09 18.49 -12.51
C PHE A 235 -5.00 18.58 -13.75
N LYS A 236 -4.59 17.99 -14.89
CA LYS A 236 -5.42 17.84 -16.09
C LYS A 236 -6.20 16.52 -16.11
N ILE A 237 -5.90 15.57 -15.23
CA ILE A 237 -6.65 14.30 -15.15
C ILE A 237 -8.05 14.59 -14.60
N THR A 238 -9.06 14.14 -15.35
CA THR A 238 -10.48 14.27 -14.97
C THR A 238 -11.16 12.91 -15.02
N VAL A 239 -11.86 12.53 -13.95
CA VAL A 239 -12.71 11.34 -13.90
C VAL A 239 -14.18 11.77 -13.90
N GLY A 240 -14.79 11.65 -15.08
CA GLY A 240 -16.13 12.16 -15.37
C GLY A 240 -16.25 13.67 -15.12
N ASN A 241 -17.47 14.15 -14.89
CA ASN A 241 -17.71 15.58 -14.66
C ASN A 241 -17.55 16.00 -13.20
N ARG A 242 -16.97 15.16 -12.32
CA ARG A 242 -17.08 15.33 -10.86
C ARG A 242 -15.76 15.32 -10.09
N PHE A 243 -14.69 14.74 -10.62
CA PHE A 243 -13.44 14.59 -9.87
C PHE A 243 -12.23 14.96 -10.73
N ASP A 244 -11.55 16.01 -10.30
CA ASP A 244 -10.22 16.45 -10.72
C ASP A 244 -9.46 16.83 -9.45
N ALA A 245 -8.14 17.01 -9.53
CA ALA A 245 -7.32 17.32 -8.35
C ALA A 245 -7.76 18.63 -7.65
N TYR A 246 -8.27 19.62 -8.40
CA TYR A 246 -8.77 20.87 -7.83
C TYR A 246 -9.98 20.64 -6.93
N ARG A 247 -10.95 19.87 -7.40
CA ARG A 247 -12.16 19.51 -6.64
C ARG A 247 -11.84 18.64 -5.44
N MET A 248 -10.78 17.83 -5.50
CA MET A 248 -10.32 17.08 -4.33
C MET A 248 -9.83 18.04 -3.23
N ALA A 249 -9.10 19.10 -3.61
CA ALA A 249 -8.69 20.16 -2.70
C ALA A 249 -9.89 20.81 -2.01
N GLU A 250 -10.89 21.18 -2.80
CA GLU A 250 -12.12 21.83 -2.33
C GLU A 250 -12.96 20.93 -1.41
N ARG A 251 -12.83 19.61 -1.54
CA ARG A 251 -13.58 18.62 -0.77
C ARG A 251 -12.83 18.09 0.46
N GLY A 252 -11.79 18.79 0.91
CA GLY A 252 -11.15 18.56 2.21
C GLY A 252 -9.86 17.73 2.17
N VAL A 253 -9.25 17.58 1.00
CA VAL A 253 -7.85 17.13 0.88
C VAL A 253 -6.96 18.37 0.87
N PHE A 254 -6.16 18.56 1.91
CA PHE A 254 -5.11 19.57 1.87
C PHE A 254 -4.01 19.10 0.91
N MET A 255 -3.53 20.01 0.05
CA MET A 255 -2.36 19.77 -0.78
C MET A 255 -1.35 20.91 -0.65
N GLY A 256 -0.08 20.57 -0.57
CA GLY A 256 1.04 21.51 -0.55
C GLY A 256 2.11 21.07 -1.53
N LEU A 257 2.73 22.05 -2.20
CA LEU A 257 3.84 21.80 -3.12
C LEU A 257 5.12 22.42 -2.60
N ALA A 258 6.23 21.71 -2.72
CA ALA A 258 7.56 22.26 -2.49
C ALA A 258 8.55 21.72 -3.52
N GLU A 259 9.57 22.51 -3.84
CA GLU A 259 10.63 22.10 -4.77
C GLU A 259 11.65 21.19 -4.07
N CYS A 260 12.11 20.16 -4.78
CA CYS A 260 13.07 19.20 -4.26
C CYS A 260 14.11 18.82 -5.31
N SER A 261 15.14 18.09 -4.89
CA SER A 261 16.18 17.60 -5.80
C SER A 261 15.78 16.28 -6.47
N ALA A 262 16.40 15.98 -7.62
CA ALA A 262 16.24 14.73 -8.35
C ALA A 262 16.62 13.48 -7.51
N ARG A 263 17.43 13.64 -6.46
CA ARG A 263 17.87 12.53 -5.57
C ARG A 263 17.18 12.54 -4.20
N GLY A 264 16.14 13.37 -4.02
CA GLY A 264 15.56 13.63 -2.71
C GLY A 264 16.27 14.78 -2.00
N GLY A 265 15.69 15.26 -0.91
CA GLY A 265 16.13 16.49 -0.26
C GLY A 265 15.45 17.74 -0.83
N MET A 266 15.00 18.61 0.07
CA MET A 266 14.42 19.90 -0.27
C MET A 266 15.50 20.82 -0.90
N LYS A 267 15.16 21.61 -1.94
CA LYS A 267 16.08 22.63 -2.47
C LYS A 267 16.34 23.75 -1.43
N ASP A 268 17.53 24.35 -1.51
CA ASP A 268 18.10 25.30 -0.53
C ASP A 268 17.11 26.36 -0.03
N GLY A 269 17.11 26.61 1.28
CA GLY A 269 16.22 27.58 1.97
C GLY A 269 15.09 26.95 2.79
N GLY A 270 15.00 25.61 2.84
CA GLY A 270 14.03 24.91 3.67
C GLY A 270 12.59 25.21 3.25
N GLY A 271 12.32 25.21 1.94
CA GLY A 271 11.09 25.63 1.28
C GLY A 271 9.82 25.33 2.07
N MET A 272 8.99 26.36 2.26
CA MET A 272 7.66 26.22 2.83
C MET A 272 6.76 25.57 1.78
N PHE A 273 6.00 24.53 2.16
CA PHE A 273 5.00 23.97 1.26
C PHE A 273 3.98 25.05 0.90
N THR A 274 3.85 25.34 -0.39
CA THR A 274 2.87 26.29 -0.90
C THR A 274 1.52 25.59 -1.00
N ALA A 275 0.57 26.00 -0.17
CA ALA A 275 -0.75 25.37 -0.11
C ALA A 275 -1.58 25.65 -1.37
N MET A 276 -2.12 24.59 -1.97
CA MET A 276 -2.98 24.59 -3.14
C MET A 276 -4.45 24.53 -2.70
N LYS A 277 -4.97 25.67 -2.23
CA LYS A 277 -6.27 25.75 -1.54
C LYS A 277 -7.50 25.79 -2.46
N ASN A 278 -7.33 26.31 -3.67
CA ASN A 278 -8.40 26.50 -4.64
C ASN A 278 -7.80 26.58 -6.04
N ARG A 279 -8.65 26.47 -7.06
CA ARG A 279 -8.23 26.46 -8.45
C ARG A 279 -7.32 27.62 -8.83
N ARG A 280 -7.70 28.85 -8.50
CA ARG A 280 -6.90 30.05 -8.82
C ARG A 280 -5.49 29.96 -8.25
N ARG A 281 -5.36 29.67 -6.95
CA ARG A 281 -4.05 29.59 -6.29
C ARG A 281 -3.23 28.41 -6.81
N THR A 282 -3.88 27.29 -7.12
CA THR A 282 -3.21 26.14 -7.73
C THR A 282 -2.68 26.49 -9.12
N ASP A 283 -3.46 27.18 -9.95
CA ASP A 283 -3.04 27.63 -11.28
C ASP A 283 -1.88 28.63 -11.19
N GLU A 284 -1.91 29.54 -10.21
CA GLU A 284 -0.80 30.46 -9.91
C GLU A 284 0.49 29.72 -9.48
N VAL A 285 0.37 28.61 -8.75
CA VAL A 285 1.53 27.78 -8.37
C VAL A 285 2.03 26.96 -9.56
N LEU A 286 1.13 26.36 -10.35
CA LEU A 286 1.51 25.53 -11.49
C LEU A 286 2.13 26.34 -12.64
N SER A 287 1.83 27.63 -12.75
CA SER A 287 2.44 28.51 -13.76
C SER A 287 3.89 28.85 -13.44
N SER A 288 4.29 28.78 -12.16
CA SER A 288 5.69 28.97 -11.72
C SER A 288 6.50 27.67 -11.65
N VAL A 289 5.91 26.54 -12.03
CA VAL A 289 6.57 25.22 -12.04
C VAL A 289 7.30 25.04 -13.37
N GLU A 290 8.62 24.84 -13.30
CA GLU A 290 9.48 24.49 -14.43
C GLU A 290 9.25 23.03 -14.82
N ASP A 291 9.16 22.72 -16.12
CA ASP A 291 8.78 21.38 -16.58
C ASP A 291 9.80 20.30 -16.18
N ASP A 292 11.08 20.64 -16.18
CA ASP A 292 12.23 19.80 -15.80
C ASP A 292 12.58 19.87 -14.30
N GLY A 293 11.91 20.74 -13.55
CA GLY A 293 12.03 20.82 -12.10
C GLY A 293 11.43 19.61 -11.39
N TYR A 294 11.96 19.27 -10.21
CA TYR A 294 11.40 18.24 -9.34
C TYR A 294 10.65 18.86 -8.18
N TYR A 295 9.45 18.33 -7.92
CA TYR A 295 8.54 18.82 -6.91
C TYR A 295 8.03 17.69 -6.04
N CYS A 296 7.81 18.04 -4.78
CA CYS A 296 7.22 17.19 -3.76
C CYS A 296 5.78 17.66 -3.50
N LEU A 297 4.82 16.84 -3.87
CA LEU A 297 3.41 17.01 -3.54
C LEU A 297 3.11 16.33 -2.21
N TYR A 298 2.83 17.11 -1.18
CA TYR A 298 2.30 16.62 0.09
C TYR A 298 0.77 16.73 0.10
N PHE A 299 0.09 15.72 0.61
CA PHE A 299 -1.34 15.81 0.88
C PHE A 299 -1.72 15.32 2.27
N PHE A 300 -2.81 15.86 2.81
CA PHE A 300 -3.42 15.43 4.07
C PHE A 300 -4.94 15.38 3.93
N ASN A 301 -5.55 14.28 4.37
CA ASN A 301 -6.97 14.01 4.16
C ASN A 301 -7.77 14.11 5.45
N GLU A 302 -8.58 15.16 5.59
CA GLU A 302 -9.49 15.32 6.74
C GLU A 302 -10.87 14.69 6.50
N SER A 303 -11.18 14.27 5.28
CA SER A 303 -12.54 13.96 4.82
C SER A 303 -12.79 12.48 4.51
N GLY A 304 -11.76 11.65 4.57
CA GLY A 304 -11.85 10.21 4.35
C GLY A 304 -12.52 9.42 5.48
N GLY A 305 -12.89 8.17 5.18
CA GLY A 305 -13.36 7.20 6.16
C GLY A 305 -12.23 6.68 7.06
N HIS A 306 -11.83 7.49 8.04
CA HIS A 306 -10.80 7.15 9.04
C HIS A 306 -11.40 6.33 10.17
N ARG A 307 -10.85 5.14 10.41
CA ARG A 307 -11.33 4.18 11.42
C ARG A 307 -10.91 4.56 12.83
N PHE A 308 -9.68 5.03 13.01
CA PHE A 308 -9.07 5.19 14.34
C PHE A 308 -9.04 6.61 14.89
N PHE A 309 -9.19 7.61 14.03
CA PHE A 309 -9.10 9.01 14.43
C PHE A 309 -10.33 9.80 13.97
N GLY A 310 -11.06 10.36 14.94
CA GLY A 310 -12.06 11.38 14.66
C GLY A 310 -11.43 12.74 14.35
N LYS A 311 -12.26 13.75 14.05
CA LYS A 311 -11.84 15.11 13.65
C LYS A 311 -10.75 15.72 14.53
N TYR A 312 -10.86 15.58 15.86
CA TYR A 312 -9.85 16.10 16.79
C TYR A 312 -8.49 15.39 16.62
N GLY A 313 -8.48 14.06 16.51
CA GLY A 313 -7.26 13.30 16.29
C GLY A 313 -6.58 13.67 14.97
N LEU A 314 -7.36 13.80 13.90
CA LEU A 314 -6.89 14.24 12.59
C LEU A 314 -6.25 15.64 12.65
N SER A 315 -6.92 16.59 13.31
CA SER A 315 -6.39 17.95 13.50
C SER A 315 -5.06 17.96 14.26
N VAL A 316 -4.92 17.12 15.30
CA VAL A 316 -3.67 16.98 16.06
C VAL A 316 -2.55 16.39 15.19
N ILE A 317 -2.85 15.38 14.37
CA ILE A 317 -1.87 14.77 13.45
C ILE A 317 -1.42 15.80 12.41
N LYS A 318 -2.36 16.49 11.76
CA LYS A 318 -2.06 17.54 10.79
C LYS A 318 -1.16 18.61 11.37
N LYS A 319 -1.53 19.15 12.55
CA LYS A 319 -0.72 20.17 13.23
C LYS A 319 0.70 19.66 13.50
N ALA A 320 0.86 18.39 13.90
CA ALA A 320 2.18 17.81 14.12
C ALA A 320 3.01 17.66 12.83
N LEU A 321 2.37 17.33 11.71
CA LEU A 321 3.03 17.25 10.40
C LEU A 321 3.44 18.62 9.86
N GLU A 322 2.63 19.66 10.10
CA GLU A 322 2.83 21.03 9.61
C GLU A 322 3.70 21.90 10.55
N GLU A 323 3.93 21.45 11.79
CA GLU A 323 4.81 22.08 12.76
C GLU A 323 6.24 22.31 12.21
N ASN A 324 6.91 23.37 12.69
CA ASN A 324 8.27 23.72 12.27
C ASN A 324 8.43 23.82 10.74
N ARG A 325 7.44 24.42 10.07
CA ARG A 325 7.38 24.53 8.60
C ARG A 325 7.50 23.15 7.94
N PHE A 326 6.62 22.22 8.33
CA PHE A 326 6.57 20.86 7.79
C PHE A 326 7.80 20.00 8.12
N GLY A 327 8.37 20.15 9.31
CA GLY A 327 9.64 19.50 9.68
C GLY A 327 9.60 17.96 9.56
N LEU A 328 8.48 17.33 9.90
CA LEU A 328 8.33 15.87 9.75
C LEU A 328 8.19 15.43 8.30
N VAL A 329 7.43 16.17 7.49
CA VAL A 329 7.26 15.88 6.06
C VAL A 329 8.60 16.03 5.33
N LYS A 330 9.38 17.06 5.68
CA LYS A 330 10.73 17.27 5.13
C LYS A 330 11.68 16.13 5.47
N ARG A 331 11.65 15.62 6.71
CA ARG A 331 12.44 14.43 7.07
C ARG A 331 12.14 13.24 6.14
N LEU A 332 10.88 13.02 5.77
CA LEU A 332 10.51 11.96 4.82
C LEU A 332 11.06 12.23 3.40
N VAL A 333 11.13 13.49 2.98
CA VAL A 333 11.70 13.89 1.67
C VAL A 333 13.23 13.81 1.65
N ASP A 334 13.86 14.15 2.78
CA ASP A 334 15.32 14.22 2.94
C ASP A 334 15.95 12.83 3.15
N ASP A 335 15.18 11.84 3.63
CA ASP A 335 15.65 10.47 3.90
C ASP A 335 16.23 9.76 2.66
N GLY A 336 15.96 10.25 1.45
CA GLY A 336 16.58 9.79 0.19
C GLY A 336 16.28 8.34 -0.21
N GLY A 337 15.66 7.55 0.67
CA GLY A 337 15.47 6.10 0.51
C GLY A 337 14.17 5.68 -0.18
N ARG A 338 13.06 6.45 -0.01
CA ARG A 338 11.82 6.25 -0.77
C ARG A 338 11.21 7.59 -1.15
N MET A 339 10.78 7.70 -2.39
CA MET A 339 10.36 8.98 -2.97
C MET A 339 8.84 9.21 -2.92
N ASP A 340 8.07 8.15 -2.64
CA ASP A 340 6.61 8.18 -2.58
C ASP A 340 6.13 7.41 -1.34
N TYR A 341 5.39 8.10 -0.47
CA TYR A 341 4.77 7.53 0.72
C TYR A 341 3.28 7.80 0.75
N THR A 342 2.51 6.77 1.10
CA THR A 342 1.07 6.89 1.40
C THR A 342 0.83 6.20 2.73
N PHE A 343 0.42 6.97 3.74
CA PHE A 343 0.14 6.46 5.08
C PHE A 343 -1.37 6.46 5.34
N LEU A 344 -1.83 5.38 5.97
CA LEU A 344 -3.19 5.20 6.45
C LEU A 344 -3.28 5.56 7.94
N ASP A 345 -4.48 5.58 8.48
CA ASP A 345 -4.66 5.72 9.92
C ASP A 345 -4.15 4.51 10.72
N ASP A 346 -4.18 3.31 10.13
CA ASP A 346 -3.53 2.10 10.66
C ASP A 346 -2.07 2.36 11.05
N ASP A 347 -1.31 3.06 10.20
CA ASP A 347 0.12 3.36 10.40
C ASP A 347 0.37 4.23 11.62
N VAL A 348 -0.42 5.30 11.76
CA VAL A 348 -0.32 6.18 12.92
C VAL A 348 -0.85 5.45 14.16
N TYR A 349 -1.92 4.67 14.02
CA TYR A 349 -2.53 3.94 15.13
C TYR A 349 -1.62 2.82 15.68
N LEU A 350 -0.71 2.28 14.88
CA LEU A 350 0.32 1.35 15.35
C LEU A 350 1.13 1.92 16.52
N TYR A 351 1.53 3.19 16.41
CA TYR A 351 2.37 3.86 17.39
C TYR A 351 1.57 4.58 18.50
N LYS A 352 0.24 4.57 18.40
CA LYS A 352 -0.65 5.12 19.43
C LYS A 352 -0.74 4.18 20.63
N THR A 353 -0.46 4.72 21.82
CA THR A 353 -0.64 4.03 23.10
C THR A 353 -1.52 4.85 24.03
N LYS A 354 -1.90 4.32 25.21
CA LYS A 354 -2.62 5.11 26.23
C LYS A 354 -1.83 6.35 26.68
N MET A 355 -0.50 6.27 26.67
CA MET A 355 0.39 7.35 27.10
C MET A 355 0.80 8.29 25.96
N ARG A 356 0.61 7.89 24.69
CA ARG A 356 1.02 8.66 23.52
C ARG A 356 -0.19 9.18 22.76
N ASN A 357 -0.29 10.49 22.66
CA ASN A 357 -1.34 11.13 21.86
C ASN A 357 -1.06 10.93 20.35
N ALA A 358 -1.99 11.37 19.50
CA ALA A 358 -1.86 11.17 18.05
C ALA A 358 -0.64 11.90 17.44
N LYS A 359 -0.21 13.01 18.05
CA LYS A 359 0.97 13.78 17.65
C LYS A 359 2.27 13.03 17.94
N ASP A 360 2.39 12.36 19.09
CA ASP A 360 3.55 11.53 19.40
C ASP A 360 3.62 10.28 18.52
N ALA A 361 2.45 9.73 18.17
CA ALA A 361 2.34 8.56 17.30
C ALA A 361 2.84 8.86 15.88
N VAL A 362 2.43 9.97 15.26
CA VAL A 362 2.90 10.33 13.91
C VAL A 362 4.39 10.67 13.88
N ARG A 363 4.92 11.30 14.94
CA ARG A 363 6.36 11.53 15.08
C ARG A 363 7.15 10.23 15.11
N LYS A 364 6.68 9.25 15.88
CA LYS A 364 7.34 7.95 15.94
C LYS A 364 7.22 7.17 14.63
N LEU A 365 6.09 7.27 13.94
CA LEU A 365 5.92 6.70 12.59
C LEU A 365 7.00 7.26 11.66
N VAL A 366 7.11 8.59 11.55
CA VAL A 366 8.10 9.23 10.68
C VAL A 366 9.53 8.85 11.06
N SER A 367 9.88 8.87 12.35
CA SER A 367 11.19 8.41 12.81
C SER A 367 11.46 6.96 12.43
N ALA A 368 10.50 6.05 12.63
CA ALA A 368 10.68 4.63 12.29
C ALA A 368 10.82 4.39 10.77
N VAL A 369 10.17 5.23 9.96
CA VAL A 369 10.29 5.18 8.50
C VAL A 369 11.69 5.62 8.06
N CYS A 370 12.20 6.74 8.60
CA CYS A 370 13.49 7.31 8.20
C CYS A 370 14.70 6.58 8.81
N GLU A 371 14.62 6.17 10.07
CA GLU A 371 15.75 5.52 10.77
C GLU A 371 15.92 4.06 10.35
N GLY A 372 15.10 3.57 9.40
CA GLY A 372 15.12 2.20 8.92
C GLY A 372 14.98 1.19 10.05
N ASP A 373 14.23 1.56 11.10
CA ASP A 373 14.21 0.90 12.40
C ASP A 373 14.17 -0.61 12.19
N GLY A 374 15.30 -1.26 12.50
CA GLY A 374 15.49 -2.69 12.34
C GLY A 374 14.38 -3.42 13.09
N ARG A 375 13.38 -3.88 12.34
CA ARG A 375 12.45 -4.90 12.79
C ARG A 375 12.98 -6.25 12.35
#